data_AF-A0A8T4NKK0-F1
#
_entry.id   AF-A0A8T4NKK0-F1
#
_cell.length_a   1.000
_cell.length_b   1.000
_cell.length_c   1.000
_cell.angle_alpha   90.00
_cell.angle_beta   90.00
_cell.angle_gamma   90.00
#
_symmetry.space_group_name_H-M   'P 1'
#
loop_
_entity.id
_entity.type
_entity.pdbx_description
1 polymer ?
#
loop_
_entity_poly.entity_id
_entity_poly.type
_entity_poly.pdbx_seq_one_letter_code
_entity_poly.pdbx_strand_id
1 'polypeptide(L)' 'MAKKKASQIKPGDKIKLAGKSCVVENIEISDIGKQGTKKVRIAAKTPDGEKIVIVRPEDYPIDSE' A
#
# COMPACT_ATOMS: atom_id res chain seq x y z
N MET A 1 -8.43 -13.22 0.57
CA MET A 1 -7.87 -12.37 -0.51
C MET A 1 -8.90 -11.31 -0.86
N ALA A 2 -8.95 -10.24 -0.08
CA ALA A 2 -9.79 -9.11 -0.39
C ALA A 2 -8.95 -8.12 -1.20
N LYS A 3 -9.35 -7.83 -2.44
CA LYS A 3 -8.75 -6.73 -3.21
C LYS A 3 -9.24 -5.42 -2.59
N LYS A 4 -8.42 -4.80 -1.74
CA LYS A 4 -8.66 -3.47 -1.20
C LYS A 4 -8.04 -2.44 -2.14
N LYS A 5 -8.65 -1.26 -2.21
CA LYS A 5 -8.01 -0.12 -2.89
C LYS A 5 -6.82 0.35 -2.06
N ALA A 6 -5.80 0.93 -2.69
CA ALA A 6 -4.65 1.49 -1.98
C ALA A 6 -5.07 2.51 -0.90
N SER A 7 -6.16 3.27 -1.12
CA SER A 7 -6.75 4.19 -0.14
C SER A 7 -7.46 3.53 1.05
N GLN A 8 -7.82 2.25 0.95
CA GLN A 8 -8.52 1.50 2.00
C GLN A 8 -7.57 0.74 2.93
N ILE A 9 -6.28 0.74 2.62
CA ILE A 9 -5.26 0.09 3.42
C ILE A 9 -4.99 0.95 4.65
N LYS A 10 -4.76 0.30 5.80
CA LYS A 10 -4.39 0.98 7.04
C LYS A 10 -3.03 0.47 7.55
N PRO A 11 -2.25 1.30 8.26
CA PRO A 11 -1.10 0.80 9.00
C PRO A 11 -1.53 -0.30 9.96
N GLY A 12 -0.81 -1.42 9.96
CA GLY A 12 -1.13 -2.65 10.68
C GLY A 12 -1.84 -3.71 9.84
N ASP A 13 -2.40 -3.39 8.67
CA ASP A 13 -2.95 -4.40 7.76
C ASP A 13 -1.83 -5.30 7.21
N LYS A 14 -2.15 -6.60 7.04
CA LYS A 14 -1.33 -7.53 6.28
C LYS A 14 -1.75 -7.47 4.81
N ILE A 15 -0.80 -7.16 3.95
CA ILE A 15 -1.00 -7.07 2.51
C ILE A 15 -0.06 -8.03 1.80
N LYS A 16 -0.48 -8.54 0.65
CA LYS A 16 0.34 -9.41 -0.17
C LYS A 16 0.93 -8.59 -1.32
N LEU A 17 2.22 -8.31 -1.25
CA LEU A 17 2.95 -7.59 -2.30
C LEU A 17 3.91 -8.55 -2.99
N ALA A 18 3.76 -8.69 -4.32
CA ALA A 18 4.61 -9.55 -5.15
C ALA A 18 4.75 -11.00 -4.62
N GLY A 19 3.67 -11.56 -4.06
CA GLY A 19 3.65 -12.91 -3.49
C GLY A 19 4.18 -13.03 -2.06
N LYS A 20 4.77 -11.97 -1.50
CA LYS A 20 5.21 -11.90 -0.10
C LYS A 20 4.13 -11.28 0.78
N SER A 21 3.93 -11.83 1.98
CA SER A 21 3.07 -11.22 3.01
C SER A 21 3.87 -10.14 3.73
N CYS A 22 3.34 -8.93 3.75
CA CYS A 22 3.96 -7.75 4.32
C CYS A 22 3.00 -7.07 5.30
N VAL A 23 3.53 -6.48 6.36
CA VAL A 23 2.76 -5.69 7.32
C VAL A 23 2.93 -4.21 7.00
N VAL A 24 1.84 -3.47 6.83
CA VAL A 24 1.93 -2.03 6.54
C VAL A 24 2.38 -1.28 7.78
N GLU A 25 3.51 -0.56 7.70
CA GLU A 25 3.99 0.29 8.79
C GLU A 25 3.48 1.73 8.64
N ASN A 26 3.45 2.26 7.41
CA ASN A 26 3.11 3.65 7.16
C ASN A 26 2.37 3.85 5.84
N ILE A 27 1.49 4.83 5.78
CA ILE A 27 0.76 5.22 4.58
C ILE A 27 0.79 6.73 4.47
N GLU A 28 1.21 7.21 3.30
CA GLU A 28 1.29 8.62 2.99
C GLU A 28 0.50 8.88 1.71
N ILE A 29 -0.50 9.74 1.80
CA ILE A 29 -1.34 10.12 0.65
C ILE A 29 -0.88 11.51 0.21
N SER A 30 -0.48 11.64 -1.05
CA SER A 30 0.00 12.88 -1.63
C SER A 30 -0.86 13.32 -2.82
N ASP A 31 -1.40 14.52 -2.74
CA ASP A 31 -2.23 15.18 -3.76
C ASP A 31 -1.40 15.85 -4.90
N ILE A 32 -0.30 15.22 -5.32
CA ILE A 32 0.65 15.81 -6.31
C ILE A 32 0.27 15.44 -7.76
N GLY A 33 -0.97 15.01 -8.01
CA GLY A 33 -1.45 14.65 -9.34
C GLY A 33 -1.79 15.88 -10.18
N LYS A 34 -1.26 15.96 -11.41
CA LYS A 34 -1.55 17.04 -12.38
C LYS A 34 -3.03 17.14 -12.83
N GLN A 35 -3.89 16.21 -12.36
CA GLN A 35 -5.35 16.18 -12.56
C GLN A 35 -6.07 15.55 -11.35
N GLY A 36 -5.71 15.92 -10.12
CA GLY A 36 -6.41 15.43 -8.91
C GLY A 36 -6.18 13.95 -8.57
N THR A 37 -5.27 13.27 -9.27
CA THR A 37 -4.91 11.88 -8.96
C THR A 37 -4.05 11.82 -7.71
N LYS A 38 -4.60 11.29 -6.62
CA LYS A 38 -3.87 11.06 -5.38
C LYS A 38 -2.89 9.91 -5.56
N LYS A 39 -1.64 10.14 -5.13
CA LYS A 39 -0.63 9.08 -5.00
C LYS A 39 -0.64 8.59 -3.58
N VAL A 40 -0.83 7.29 -3.41
CA VAL A 40 -0.75 6.60 -2.13
C VAL A 40 0.60 5.89 -2.08
N ARG A 41 1.43 6.31 -1.14
CA ARG A 41 2.70 5.69 -0.79
C ARG A 41 2.47 4.80 0.43
N ILE A 42 2.66 3.49 0.26
CA ILE A 42 2.51 2.50 1.33
C ILE A 42 3.89 1.96 1.64
N ALA A 43 4.33 2.15 2.87
CA ALA A 43 5.52 1.52 3.43
C ALA A 43 5.07 0.26 4.20
N ALA A 44 5.45 -0.91 3.69
CA ALA A 44 5.20 -2.19 4.31
C ALA A 44 6.52 -2.88 4.66
N LYS A 45 6.50 -3.74 5.67
CA LYS A 45 7.65 -4.48 6.17
C LYS A 45 7.41 -5.98 6.02
N THR A 46 8.38 -6.69 5.46
CA THR A 46 8.35 -8.16 5.38
C THR A 46 8.69 -8.78 6.74
N PRO A 47 8.29 -10.05 6.98
CA PRO A 47 8.75 -10.79 8.15
C PRO A 47 10.29 -10.88 8.25
N ASP A 48 10.99 -10.83 7.12
CA ASP A 48 12.46 -10.83 7.04
C ASP A 48 13.09 -9.49 7.44
N GLY A 49 12.28 -8.46 7.71
CA GLY A 49 12.74 -7.12 8.10
C GLY A 49 13.00 -6.16 6.95
N GLU A 50 12.74 -6.56 5.69
CA GLU A 50 12.86 -5.69 4.52
C GLU A 50 11.72 -4.67 4.49
N LYS A 51 12.04 -3.40 4.24
CA LYS A 51 11.03 -2.35 4.03
C LYS A 51 10.75 -2.19 2.54
N ILE A 52 9.51 -2.42 2.15
CA ILE A 52 8.99 -2.25 0.80
C ILE A 52 8.15 -0.98 0.77
N VAL A 53 8.55 -0.02 -0.05
CA VAL A 53 7.76 1.19 -0.31
C VAL A 53 7.16 1.09 -1.70
N ILE A 54 5.84 1.06 -1.79
CA ILE A 54 5.11 1.14 -3.05
C ILE A 54 4.46 2.50 -3.19
N VAL A 55 4.50 3.07 -4.38
CA VAL A 55 3.78 4.31 -4.71
C VAL A 55 2.84 3.99 -5.85
N ARG A 56 1.54 4.10 -5.60
CA ARG A 56 0.47 3.77 -6.55
C ARG A 56 -0.66 4.79 -6.45
N PRO A 57 -1.51 4.93 -7.49
CA PRO A 57 -2.70 5.76 -7.39
C PRO A 57 -3.68 5.20 -6.35
N GLU A 58 -4.57 6.04 -5.82
CA GLU A 58 -5.54 5.63 -4.78
C GLU A 58 -6.45 4.46 -5.17
N ASP A 59 -6.80 4.38 -6.45
CA ASP A 59 -7.69 3.35 -6.98
C ASP A 59 -6.94 2.06 -7.38
N TYR A 60 -5.64 1.98 -7.09
CA TYR A 60 -4.87 0.80 -7.42
C TYR A 60 -5.32 -0.38 -6.55
N PRO A 61 -5.70 -1.53 -7.15
CA PRO A 61 -6.10 -2.71 -6.40
C PRO A 61 -4.87 -3.36 -5.75
N ILE A 62 -4.97 -3.63 -4.44
CA ILE A 62 -3.96 -4.32 -3.65
C ILE A 62 -4.61 -5.51 -2.96
N ASP A 63 -3.94 -6.65 -3.04
CA ASP A 63 -4.34 -7.85 -2.31
C ASP A 63 -4.08 -7.64 -0.81
N SER A 64 -5.16 -7.45 -0.05
CA SER A 64 -5.15 -7.50 1.41
C SER A 64 -5.56 -8.89 1.88
N GLU A 65 -4.88 -9.38 2.90
CA GLU A 65 -5.16 -10.66 3.53
C GLU A 65 -6.17 -10.50 4.68
#